data_AF-A0A964P652-F1
#
_entry.id   AF-A0A964P652-F1
#
_cell.length_a   1.000
_cell.length_b   1.000
_cell.length_c   1.000
_cell.angle_alpha   90.00
_cell.angle_beta   90.00
_cell.angle_gamma   90.00
#
_symmetry.space_group_name_H-M   'P 1'
#
loop_
_entity.id
_entity.type
_entity.pdbx_description
1 polymer ?
#
loop_
_entity_poly.entity_id
_entity_poly.type
_entity_poly.pdbx_seq_one_letter_code
_entity_poly.pdbx_strand_id
1 'polypeptide(L)'
;MKIFRKYFFLSSIIPLFLFAEIITDGTLSGRSDGTNIIISWKSDNENDLKQFVVERKLFNASSYIDLAILKPKGNNTFYQFIDESAFKTSSSVYSYRIRIEMQNGSTYYTQSFNVAHHVSSVKRTWGSLKAMFR
;
A
#
# COMPACT_ATOMS: atom_id res chain seq x y z
N MET A 1 -42.21 39.20 36.17
CA MET A 1 -42.04 38.57 34.84
C MET A 1 -40.68 38.96 34.28
N LYS A 2 -39.98 38.02 33.60
CA LYS A 2 -38.60 38.07 33.05
C LYS A 2 -37.51 37.72 34.10
N ILE A 3 -37.16 36.48 34.42
CA ILE A 3 -36.80 35.25 33.66
C ILE A 3 -35.48 35.41 32.87
N PHE A 4 -34.58 34.45 33.14
CA PHE A 4 -33.35 34.05 32.44
C PHE A 4 -32.03 34.67 32.87
N ARG A 5 -31.50 34.13 33.97
CA ARG A 5 -30.09 34.17 34.35
C ARG A 5 -29.50 32.76 34.12
N LYS A 6 -28.26 32.73 33.59
CA LYS A 6 -27.32 31.59 33.45
C LYS A 6 -27.41 30.77 32.17
N TYR A 7 -26.76 31.27 31.12
CA TYR A 7 -26.19 30.42 30.06
C TYR A 7 -25.02 29.63 30.67
N PHE A 8 -25.28 28.39 31.09
CA PHE A 8 -24.24 27.41 31.41
C PHE A 8 -23.76 26.82 30.07
N PHE A 9 -22.75 27.46 29.46
CA PHE A 9 -22.07 26.92 28.29
C PHE A 9 -21.28 25.67 28.71
N LEU A 10 -21.91 24.50 28.57
CA LEU A 10 -21.22 23.21 28.57
C LEU A 10 -20.37 23.13 27.30
N SER A 11 -19.12 23.57 27.39
CA SER A 11 -18.10 23.26 26.38
C SER A 11 -17.78 21.77 26.51
N SER A 12 -18.42 20.95 25.67
CA SER A 12 -18.06 19.55 25.55
C SER A 12 -16.73 19.48 24.80
N ILE A 13 -15.64 19.23 25.53
CA ILE A 13 -14.34 18.89 24.95
C ILE A 13 -14.52 17.53 24.29
N ILE A 14 -14.60 17.50 22.96
CA ILE A 14 -14.55 16.26 22.20
C ILE A 14 -13.10 15.75 22.30
N PRO A 15 -12.84 14.60 22.94
CA PRO A 15 -11.49 14.05 22.95
C PRO A 15 -11.08 13.74 21.50
N LEU A 16 -10.03 14.41 21.04
CA LEU A 16 -9.40 14.14 19.76
C LEU A 16 -8.65 12.82 19.90
N PHE A 17 -9.26 11.71 19.50
CA PHE A 17 -8.54 10.44 19.41
C PHE A 17 -7.50 10.56 18.29
N LEU A 18 -6.24 10.71 18.68
CA LEU A 18 -5.11 10.58 17.77
C LEU A 18 -5.01 9.10 17.38
N PHE A 19 -5.42 8.76 16.16
CA PHE A 19 -5.11 7.45 15.60
C PHE A 19 -3.60 7.38 15.40
N ALA A 20 -2.95 6.41 16.03
CA ALA A 20 -1.56 6.11 15.72
C ALA A 20 -1.49 5.64 14.25
N GLU A 21 -0.55 6.20 13.50
CA GLU A 21 -0.32 5.78 12.13
C GLU A 21 0.32 4.38 12.14
N ILE A 22 -0.15 3.46 11.31
CA ILE A 22 0.38 2.08 11.27
C ILE A 22 1.65 2.02 10.40
N ILE A 23 1.74 2.90 9.41
CA ILE A 23 2.86 3.05 8.50
C ILE A 23 3.47 4.42 8.75
N THR A 24 4.79 4.51 8.84
CA THR A 24 5.47 5.80 8.99
C THR A 24 5.28 6.63 7.72
N ASP A 25 4.74 7.85 7.85
CA ASP A 25 4.57 8.77 6.72
C ASP A 25 5.88 8.96 5.93
N GLY A 26 5.74 9.10 4.61
CA GLY A 26 6.87 9.26 3.68
C GLY A 26 7.74 8.01 3.45
N THR A 27 7.51 6.90 4.15
CA THR A 27 8.32 5.67 3.94
C THR A 27 7.76 4.76 2.85
N LEU A 28 6.46 4.86 2.56
CA LEU A 28 5.81 4.08 1.51
C LEU A 28 6.31 4.52 0.13
N SER A 29 6.91 3.59 -0.58
CA SER A 29 7.50 3.85 -1.89
C SER A 29 7.49 2.60 -2.76
N GLY A 30 7.57 2.79 -4.07
CA GLY A 30 7.83 1.71 -5.00
C GLY A 30 8.75 2.13 -6.13
N ARG A 31 9.55 1.19 -6.60
CA ARG A 31 10.51 1.40 -7.69
C ARG A 31 10.58 0.19 -8.61
N SER A 32 10.82 0.44 -9.88
CA SER A 32 11.12 -0.60 -10.85
C SER A 32 12.62 -0.89 -10.86
N ASP A 33 13.03 -2.16 -10.78
CA ASP A 33 14.43 -2.58 -10.98
C ASP A 33 14.74 -2.96 -12.45
N GLY A 34 13.75 -2.82 -13.33
CA GLY A 34 13.82 -3.18 -14.75
C GLY A 34 13.38 -4.62 -15.07
N THR A 35 13.09 -5.43 -14.06
CA THR A 35 12.50 -6.78 -14.20
C THR A 35 11.26 -6.94 -13.34
N ASN A 36 11.32 -6.44 -12.10
CA ASN A 36 10.30 -6.48 -11.09
C ASN A 36 10.00 -5.07 -10.57
N ILE A 37 8.93 -4.96 -9.80
CA ILE A 37 8.61 -3.77 -9.02
C ILE A 37 8.79 -4.08 -7.54
N ILE A 38 9.58 -3.26 -6.87
CA ILE A 38 9.89 -3.39 -5.45
C ILE A 38 9.08 -2.34 -4.70
N ILE A 39 8.27 -2.78 -3.75
CA ILE A 39 7.49 -1.93 -2.86
C ILE A 39 8.09 -2.02 -1.47
N SER A 40 8.28 -0.87 -0.82
CA SER A 40 8.86 -0.78 0.51
C SER A 40 8.12 0.22 1.38
N TRP A 41 8.01 -0.10 2.66
CA TRP A 41 7.45 0.78 3.68
C TRP A 41 8.03 0.41 5.04
N LYS A 42 7.84 1.31 6.01
CA LYS A 42 8.18 1.08 7.40
C LYS A 42 6.89 1.08 8.22
N SER A 43 6.67 0.06 9.04
CA SER A 43 5.61 0.12 10.04
C SER A 43 6.04 1.05 11.18
N ASP A 44 5.09 1.77 11.76
CA ASP A 44 5.31 2.52 13.00
C ASP A 44 4.77 1.71 14.17
N ASN A 45 3.44 1.58 14.25
CA ASN A 45 2.76 0.78 15.26
C ASN A 45 1.88 -0.32 14.65
N GLU A 46 2.18 -1.58 14.97
CA GLU A 46 1.45 -2.77 14.53
C GLU A 46 0.49 -3.32 15.61
N ASN A 47 0.17 -2.53 16.64
CA ASN A 47 -0.83 -2.92 17.63
C ASN A 47 -2.18 -3.20 16.94
N ASP A 48 -2.77 -4.34 17.27
CA ASP A 48 -4.00 -4.86 16.65
C ASP A 48 -3.96 -5.03 15.13
N LEU A 49 -2.77 -4.97 14.52
CA LEU A 49 -2.60 -5.27 13.10
C LEU A 49 -2.77 -6.78 12.87
N LYS A 50 -3.66 -7.15 11.95
CA LYS A 50 -3.82 -8.54 11.51
C LYS A 50 -2.86 -8.86 10.38
N GLN A 51 -2.88 -8.03 9.33
CA GLN A 51 -2.04 -8.23 8.14
C GLN A 51 -1.99 -6.99 7.24
N PHE A 52 -0.91 -6.89 6.48
CA PHE A 52 -0.81 -6.00 5.33
C PHE A 52 -1.18 -6.76 4.06
N VAL A 53 -1.98 -6.17 3.19
CA VAL A 53 -2.29 -6.69 1.86
C VAL A 53 -1.77 -5.70 0.83
N VAL A 54 -0.83 -6.16 0.00
CA VAL A 54 -0.31 -5.36 -1.10
C VAL A 54 -1.26 -5.51 -2.27
N GLU A 55 -1.77 -4.37 -2.74
CA GLU A 55 -2.74 -4.32 -3.82
C GLU A 55 -2.16 -3.56 -5.01
N ARG A 56 -2.52 -4.02 -6.22
CA ARG A 56 -2.12 -3.38 -7.47
C ARG A 56 -3.32 -3.22 -8.39
N LYS A 57 -3.31 -2.14 -9.17
CA LYS A 57 -4.12 -2.02 -10.38
C LYS A 57 -3.31 -1.51 -11.56
N LEU A 58 -3.83 -1.71 -12.76
CA LEU A 58 -3.35 -0.96 -13.92
C LEU A 58 -3.73 0.51 -13.75
N PHE A 59 -2.92 1.42 -14.28
CA PHE A 59 -3.16 2.86 -14.16
C PHE A 59 -4.61 3.25 -14.53
N ASN A 60 -5.11 2.72 -15.66
CA ASN A 60 -6.47 2.97 -16.16
C ASN A 60 -7.55 2.00 -15.65
N ALA A 61 -7.20 1.05 -14.78
CA ALA A 61 -8.18 0.12 -14.23
C ALA A 61 -8.94 0.75 -13.05
N SER A 62 -10.18 0.31 -12.87
CA SER A 62 -11.05 0.72 -11.76
C SER A 62 -10.82 -0.10 -10.49
N SER A 63 -10.41 -1.36 -10.61
CA SER A 63 -10.28 -2.29 -9.49
C SER A 63 -8.83 -2.62 -9.16
N TYR A 64 -8.57 -2.77 -7.87
CA TYR A 64 -7.34 -3.34 -7.33
C TYR A 64 -7.45 -4.86 -7.22
N ILE A 65 -6.33 -5.54 -7.38
CA ILE A 65 -6.16 -6.96 -7.11
C ILE A 65 -5.15 -7.17 -5.98
N ASP A 66 -5.39 -8.19 -5.17
CA ASP A 66 -4.48 -8.61 -4.11
C ASP A 66 -3.27 -9.32 -4.72
N LEU A 67 -2.07 -8.85 -4.39
CA LEU A 67 -0.82 -9.49 -4.82
C LEU A 67 -0.24 -10.38 -3.74
N ALA A 68 -0.23 -9.90 -2.49
CA ALA A 68 0.36 -10.62 -1.38
C ALA A 68 -0.23 -10.18 -0.03
N ILE A 69 -0.19 -11.10 0.91
CA ILE A 69 -0.54 -10.89 2.31
C ILE A 69 0.75 -11.03 3.13
N LEU A 70 1.11 -10.00 3.88
CA LEU A 70 2.26 -9.99 4.79
C LEU A 70 1.76 -9.93 6.23
N LYS A 71 2.21 -10.90 7.04
CA LYS A 71 1.95 -10.91 8.47
C LYS A 71 2.77 -9.83 9.18
N PRO A 72 2.26 -9.28 10.29
CA PRO A 72 3.02 -8.37 11.15
C PRO A 72 4.30 -9.05 11.64
N LYS A 73 5.38 -8.27 11.65
CA LYS A 73 6.73 -8.65 12.14
C LYS A 73 7.05 -7.94 13.45
N GLY A 74 6.30 -6.90 13.80
CA GLY A 74 6.53 -6.05 14.96
C GLY A 74 6.70 -4.59 14.59
N ASN A 75 6.56 -3.73 15.60
CA ASN A 75 6.63 -2.27 15.47
C ASN A 75 7.97 -1.81 14.88
N ASN A 76 7.94 -0.67 14.19
CA ASN A 76 9.13 -0.01 13.65
C ASN A 76 9.92 -0.86 12.63
N THR A 77 9.27 -1.78 11.93
CA THR A 77 9.92 -2.76 11.05
C THR A 77 9.84 -2.35 9.58
N PHE A 78 10.92 -2.61 8.83
CA PHE A 78 10.93 -2.44 7.38
C PHE A 78 10.35 -3.65 6.65
N TYR A 79 9.46 -3.35 5.72
CA TYR A 79 8.86 -4.32 4.82
C TYR A 79 9.31 -4.07 3.40
N GLN A 80 9.42 -5.16 2.67
CA GLN A 80 9.69 -5.16 1.24
C GLN A 80 8.87 -6.26 0.59
N PHE A 81 8.26 -5.92 -0.53
CA PHE A 81 7.56 -6.86 -1.39
C PHE A 81 8.06 -6.69 -2.82
N ILE A 82 8.27 -7.81 -3.51
CA ILE A 82 8.73 -7.85 -4.90
C ILE A 82 7.57 -8.38 -5.75
N ASP A 83 7.04 -7.53 -6.62
CA ASP A 83 6.05 -7.90 -7.61
C ASP A 83 6.74 -8.46 -8.85
N GLU A 84 6.91 -9.78 -8.86
CA GLU A 84 7.44 -10.54 -9.99
C GLU A 84 6.42 -10.68 -11.13
N SER A 85 5.16 -10.32 -10.95
CA SER A 85 4.14 -10.49 -12.00
C SER A 85 4.09 -9.30 -12.97
N ALA A 86 4.75 -8.19 -12.65
CA ALA A 86 4.72 -6.94 -13.41
C ALA A 86 5.25 -7.07 -14.85
N PHE A 87 6.13 -8.03 -15.15
CA PHE A 87 6.68 -8.24 -16.49
C PHE A 87 5.67 -8.85 -17.50
N LYS A 88 4.60 -9.50 -16.99
CA LYS A 88 3.66 -10.30 -17.78
C LYS A 88 2.64 -9.47 -18.55
N THR A 89 2.44 -8.21 -18.18
CA THR A 89 1.44 -7.33 -18.78
C THR A 89 2.14 -6.21 -19.56
N SER A 90 1.56 -5.78 -20.68
CA SER A 90 2.08 -4.70 -21.52
C SER A 90 1.93 -3.29 -20.90
N SER A 91 1.40 -3.21 -19.68
CA SER A 91 1.20 -1.92 -19.02
C SER A 91 2.54 -1.33 -18.59
N SER A 92 2.73 -0.05 -18.90
CA SER A 92 3.93 0.69 -18.52
C SER A 92 3.82 1.35 -17.15
N VAL A 93 2.61 1.47 -16.59
CA VAL A 93 2.38 2.13 -15.31
C VAL A 93 1.39 1.31 -14.48
N TYR A 94 1.74 1.09 -13.22
CA TYR A 94 0.94 0.41 -12.23
C TYR A 94 0.68 1.33 -11.04
N SER A 95 -0.51 1.24 -10.47
CA SER A 95 -0.85 1.92 -9.21
C SER A 95 -0.87 0.90 -8.09
N TYR A 96 -0.20 1.22 -6.99
CA TYR A 96 -0.11 0.37 -5.81
C TYR A 96 -0.68 1.08 -4.60
N ARG A 97 -1.18 0.29 -3.66
CA ARG A 97 -1.53 0.72 -2.30
C ARG A 97 -1.39 -0.45 -1.34
N ILE A 98 -1.38 -0.16 -0.06
CA ILE A 98 -1.42 -1.17 0.99
C ILE A 98 -2.78 -1.08 1.67
N ARG A 99 -3.48 -2.21 1.70
CA ARG A 99 -4.67 -2.41 2.52
C ARG A 99 -4.22 -2.98 3.86
N ILE A 100 -4.63 -2.33 4.94
CA ILE A 100 -4.26 -2.66 6.31
C ILE A 100 -5.49 -3.26 6.97
N GLU A 101 -5.42 -4.55 7.31
CA GLU A 101 -6.49 -5.22 8.04
C GLU A 101 -6.17 -5.28 9.53
N MET A 102 -7.11 -4.87 10.37
CA MET A 102 -7.00 -4.96 11.82
C MET A 102 -7.65 -6.23 12.37
N GLN A 103 -7.22 -6.65 13.55
CA GLN A 103 -7.80 -7.78 14.29
C GLN A 103 -9.29 -7.57 14.62
N ASN A 104 -9.71 -6.31 14.81
CA ASN A 104 -11.10 -5.94 15.06
C ASN A 104 -12.00 -5.94 13.80
N GLY A 105 -11.45 -6.33 12.63
CA GLY A 105 -12.17 -6.34 11.35
C GLY A 105 -12.17 -5.01 10.60
N SER A 106 -11.67 -3.93 11.19
CA SER A 106 -11.51 -2.64 10.51
C SER A 106 -10.47 -2.75 9.40
N THR A 107 -10.68 -2.04 8.31
CA THR A 107 -9.78 -2.01 7.17
C THR A 107 -9.44 -0.57 6.81
N TYR A 108 -8.15 -0.29 6.67
CA TYR A 108 -7.62 1.00 6.25
C TYR A 108 -6.84 0.86 4.94
N TYR A 109 -6.68 1.97 4.23
CA TYR A 109 -5.96 2.01 2.96
C TYR A 109 -4.95 3.14 2.97
N THR A 110 -3.76 2.86 2.45
CA THR A 110 -2.78 3.92 2.20
C THR A 110 -3.17 4.76 0.99
N GLN A 111 -2.53 5.92 0.86
CA GLN A 111 -2.50 6.63 -0.42
C GLN A 111 -1.95 5.72 -1.51
N SER A 112 -2.52 5.84 -2.71
CA SER A 112 -2.02 5.13 -3.87
C SER A 112 -0.86 5.88 -4.52
N PHE A 113 0.17 5.15 -4.95
CA PHE A 113 1.29 5.70 -5.70
C PHE A 113 1.49 4.93 -7.01
N ASN A 114 2.04 5.62 -8.01
CA ASN A 114 2.25 5.06 -9.34
C ASN A 114 3.71 4.69 -9.55
N VAL A 115 3.95 3.53 -10.15
CA VAL A 115 5.28 3.07 -10.54
C VAL A 115 5.28 2.83 -12.04
N ALA A 116 6.15 3.56 -12.74
CA ALA A 116 6.45 3.29 -14.14
C ALA A 116 7.39 2.07 -14.24
N HIS A 117 7.06 1.13 -15.11
CA HIS A 117 7.79 -0.12 -15.30
C HIS A 117 7.91 -0.43 -16.79
N HIS A 118 9.11 -0.21 -17.31
CA HIS A 118 9.46 -0.47 -18.69
C HIS A 118 10.47 -1.63 -18.73
N VAL A 119 10.03 -2.80 -19.18
CA VAL A 119 10.93 -3.93 -19.44
C VAL A 119 11.40 -3.87 -20.89
N SER A 120 12.72 -3.93 -21.11
CA SER A 120 13.29 -3.93 -22.45
C SER A 120 12.86 -5.18 -23.24
N SER A 121 12.27 -5.01 -24.42
CA SER A 121 11.75 -6.08 -25.28
C SER A 121 12.79 -7.17 -25.62
N VAL A 122 14.06 -6.77 -25.70
CA VAL A 122 15.20 -7.64 -26.03
C VAL A 122 15.36 -8.79 -25.02
N LYS A 123 15.13 -8.55 -23.72
CA LYS A 123 15.19 -9.62 -22.70
C LYS A 123 14.12 -10.71 -22.88
N ARG A 124 12.96 -10.40 -23.48
CA ARG A 124 11.88 -11.38 -23.69
C ARG A 124 12.17 -12.37 -24.83
N THR A 125 12.97 -11.98 -25.82
CA THR A 125 13.20 -12.77 -27.04
C THR A 125 14.45 -13.64 -27.01
N TRP A 126 15.42 -13.35 -26.14
CA TRP A 126 16.64 -14.17 -26.03
C TRP A 126 16.36 -15.63 -25.59
N GLY A 127 15.36 -15.84 -24.73
CA GLY A 127 14.96 -17.18 -24.31
C GLY A 127 14.32 -18.02 -25.42
N SER A 128 13.51 -17.39 -26.29
CA SER A 128 12.84 -18.09 -27.39
C SER A 128 13.78 -18.34 -28.58
N LEU A 129 14.67 -17.39 -28.89
CA LEU A 129 15.62 -17.53 -29.99
C LEU A 129 16.63 -18.66 -29.72
N LYS A 130 17.09 -18.80 -28.47
CA LYS A 130 18.02 -19.89 -28.07
C LYS A 130 17.40 -21.29 -28.21
N ALA A 131 16.08 -21.40 -28.18
CA ALA A 131 15.36 -22.67 -28.35
C ALA A 131 15.22 -23.10 -29.82
N MET A 132 15.47 -22.21 -30.78
CA MET A 132 15.29 -22.44 -32.23
C MET A 132 16.56 -22.87 -32.97
N PHE A 133 17.73 -22.74 -32.34
CA PHE A 133 19.03 -23.12 -32.91
C PHE A 133 19.61 -24.40 -32.29
N ARG A 134 18.73 -25.34 -31.91
CA ARG A 134 19.07 -26.69 -31.44
C ARG A 134 18.42 -27.74 -32.30
#